data_AF-A0A1G6SJG9-F1
#
_entry.id   AF-A0A1G6SJG9-F1
#
_cell.length_a   1.000
_cell.length_b   1.000
_cell.length_c   1.000
_cell.angle_alpha   90.00
_cell.angle_beta   90.00
_cell.angle_gamma   90.00
#
_symmetry.space_group_name_H-M   'P 1'
#
loop_
_entity.id
_entity.type
_entity.pdbx_description
1 polymer ?
#
loop_
_entity_poly.entity_id
_entity_poly.type
_entity_poly.pdbx_seq_one_letter_code
_entity_poly.pdbx_strand_id
1 'polypeptide(L)'
;HDLTGRPGLTPPGPTPGYRPSAALDRHVRARDRRCRFPGCRRRVPKAGELDHVRTWPDGETSAANLAGFCTSHHRGKHQAPGWHHELTPDGTLTVTTPTGLTAVTEPPPY
;
A
#
# COMPACT_ATOMS: atom_id res chain seq x y z
N HIS A 1 -29.94 -6.77 8.47
CA HIS A 1 -29.04 -5.92 9.26
C HIS A 1 -28.45 -4.88 8.33
N ASP A 2 -28.87 -3.63 8.50
CA ASP A 2 -28.37 -2.50 7.73
C ASP A 2 -27.02 -2.05 8.32
N LEU A 3 -25.98 -2.01 7.48
CA LEU A 3 -24.61 -1.65 7.86
C LEU A 3 -24.27 -0.20 7.49
N THR A 4 -25.21 0.56 6.92
CA THR A 4 -24.98 1.92 6.37
C THR A 4 -24.62 2.99 7.39
N GLY A 5 -24.66 2.70 8.69
CA GLY A 5 -24.38 3.66 9.77
C GLY A 5 -23.20 3.30 10.68
N ARG A 6 -22.46 2.23 10.42
CA ARG A 6 -21.17 2.04 11.12
C ARG A 6 -20.20 3.05 10.53
N PRO A 7 -19.44 3.82 11.33
CA PRO A 7 -18.31 4.54 10.75
C PRO A 7 -17.51 3.49 10.00
N GLY A 8 -17.37 3.65 8.68
CA GLY A 8 -16.44 2.83 7.92
C GLY A 8 -15.10 2.84 8.66
N LEU A 9 -14.27 1.82 8.45
CA LEU A 9 -12.92 1.82 8.98
C LEU A 9 -12.12 2.94 8.29
N THR A 10 -12.35 4.18 8.71
CA THR A 10 -11.71 5.36 8.18
C THR A 10 -10.21 5.16 8.42
N PRO A 11 -9.37 5.45 7.42
CA PRO A 11 -7.94 5.34 7.63
C PRO A 11 -7.50 6.17 8.83
N PRO A 12 -6.65 5.61 9.72
CA PRO A 12 -5.95 6.44 10.70
C PRO A 12 -5.22 7.58 10.00
N GLY A 13 -5.12 8.72 10.67
CA GLY A 13 -4.37 9.86 10.15
C GLY A 13 -2.89 9.53 9.88
N PRO A 14 -2.19 10.41 9.14
CA PRO A 14 -0.77 10.28 8.90
C PRO A 14 0.01 10.28 10.22
N THR A 15 1.20 9.70 10.20
CA THR A 15 2.04 9.54 11.37
C THR A 15 3.36 10.28 11.17
N PRO A 16 3.92 10.92 12.21
CA PRO A 16 5.20 11.59 12.09
C PRO A 16 6.34 10.59 11.89
N GLY A 17 7.29 10.95 11.01
CA GLY A 17 8.49 10.15 10.73
C GLY A 17 8.26 8.96 9.80
N TYR A 18 9.30 8.15 9.61
CA TYR A 18 9.32 7.06 8.63
C TYR A 18 8.48 5.84 9.03
N ARG A 19 8.42 5.51 10.32
CA ARG A 19 7.73 4.30 10.80
C ARG A 19 6.25 4.59 11.05
N PRO A 20 5.32 3.78 10.51
CA PRO A 20 3.90 3.96 10.80
C PRO A 20 3.61 3.70 12.28
N SER A 21 2.59 4.39 12.80
CA SER A 21 1.99 4.04 14.08
C SER A 21 1.37 2.65 14.04
N ALA A 22 1.17 2.04 15.20
CA ALA A 22 0.53 0.72 15.28
C ALA A 22 -0.89 0.70 14.68
N ALA A 23 -1.64 1.81 14.78
CA ALA A 23 -2.96 1.90 14.16
C ALA A 23 -2.88 1.92 12.63
N LEU A 24 -1.95 2.71 12.08
CA LEU A 24 -1.74 2.82 10.64
C LEU A 24 -1.21 1.51 10.04
N ASP A 25 -0.23 0.87 10.68
CA ASP A 25 0.29 -0.44 10.25
C ASP A 25 -0.86 -1.47 10.17
N ARG A 26 -1.65 -1.61 11.24
CA ARG A 26 -2.81 -2.53 11.26
C ARG A 26 -3.81 -2.24 10.15
N HIS A 27 -4.13 -0.96 9.93
CA HIS A 27 -5.06 -0.55 8.88
C HIS A 27 -4.53 -0.97 7.49
N VAL A 28 -3.30 -0.63 7.15
CA VAL A 28 -2.72 -0.94 5.83
C VAL A 28 -2.61 -2.46 5.62
N ARG A 29 -2.20 -3.22 6.63
CA ARG A 29 -2.15 -4.70 6.53
C ARG A 29 -3.54 -5.32 6.36
N ALA A 30 -4.55 -4.79 7.04
CA ALA A 30 -5.93 -5.25 6.91
C ALA A 30 -6.50 -4.92 5.52
N ARG A 31 -6.16 -3.74 4.97
CA ARG A 31 -6.50 -3.33 3.61
C ARG A 31 -5.86 -4.25 2.57
N ASP A 32 -4.54 -4.42 2.64
CA ASP A 32 -3.80 -5.03 1.54
C ASP A 32 -3.86 -6.56 1.57
N ARG A 33 -3.68 -7.19 2.75
CA ARG A 33 -3.67 -8.65 3.03
C ARG A 33 -2.66 -9.50 2.24
N ARG A 34 -2.48 -9.19 0.96
CA ARG A 34 -1.56 -9.78 -0.02
C ARG A 34 -0.76 -8.67 -0.69
N CYS A 35 0.39 -9.05 -1.23
CA CYS A 35 1.27 -8.16 -1.97
C CYS A 35 0.49 -7.40 -3.05
N ARG A 36 0.64 -6.08 -3.09
CA ARG A 36 -0.08 -5.21 -4.01
C ARG A 36 0.52 -5.14 -5.42
N PHE A 37 1.73 -5.65 -5.62
CA PHE A 37 2.28 -5.79 -6.97
C PHE A 37 1.34 -6.64 -7.86
N PRO A 38 0.97 -6.16 -9.07
CA PRO A 38 -0.03 -6.81 -9.92
C PRO A 38 0.23 -8.31 -10.15
N GLY A 39 -0.83 -9.12 -9.99
CA GLY A 39 -0.78 -10.57 -10.16
C GLY A 39 -0.10 -11.35 -9.03
N CYS A 40 0.55 -10.68 -8.07
CA CYS A 40 1.19 -11.37 -6.95
C CYS A 40 0.16 -11.88 -5.93
N ARG A 41 0.25 -13.17 -5.58
CA ARG A 41 -0.65 -13.79 -4.59
C ARG A 41 -0.01 -14.01 -3.21
N ARG A 42 1.26 -13.64 -3.02
CA ARG A 42 1.97 -13.79 -1.73
C ARG A 42 1.33 -12.92 -0.67
N ARG A 43 1.32 -13.37 0.59
CA ARG A 43 0.85 -12.55 1.73
C ARG A 43 1.85 -11.41 1.97
N VAL A 44 1.36 -10.26 2.45
CA VAL A 44 2.23 -9.26 3.07
C VAL A 44 2.78 -9.89 4.36
N PRO A 45 4.09 -9.80 4.65
CA PRO A 45 4.65 -10.29 5.90
C PRO A 45 3.98 -9.69 7.12
N LYS A 46 4.07 -10.36 8.28
CA LYS A 46 3.40 -9.91 9.50
C LYS A 46 4.01 -8.64 10.10
N ALA A 47 5.25 -8.33 9.75
CA ALA A 47 5.99 -7.15 10.16
C ALA A 47 6.88 -6.68 9.01
N GLY A 48 7.20 -5.37 8.97
CA GLY A 48 7.93 -4.75 7.86
C GLY A 48 7.14 -4.72 6.55
N GLU A 49 7.82 -4.38 5.46
CA GLU A 49 7.36 -4.54 4.07
C GLU A 49 6.13 -3.70 3.67
N LEU A 50 5.73 -2.75 4.53
CA LEU A 50 4.91 -1.62 4.15
C LEU A 50 5.85 -0.56 3.58
N ASP A 51 5.58 -0.14 2.37
CA ASP A 51 6.50 0.71 1.62
C ASP A 51 5.82 1.98 1.17
N HIS A 52 6.54 3.09 1.28
CA HIS A 52 6.08 4.38 0.78
C HIS A 52 6.09 4.39 -0.74
N VAL A 53 4.97 4.75 -1.36
CA VAL A 53 4.89 4.93 -2.82
C VAL A 53 5.67 6.18 -3.23
N ARG A 54 5.42 7.31 -2.55
CA ARG A 54 6.29 8.48 -2.54
C ARG A 54 7.23 8.40 -1.35
N THR A 55 8.52 8.23 -1.60
CA THR A 55 9.57 8.04 -0.58
C THR A 55 9.51 9.12 0.50
N TRP A 56 9.67 8.73 1.76
CA TRP A 56 9.82 9.68 2.87
C TRP A 56 11.18 10.40 2.80
N PRO A 57 11.28 11.71 3.11
CA PRO A 57 10.22 12.58 3.63
C PRO A 57 9.37 13.28 2.57
N ASP A 58 9.62 13.08 1.28
CA ASP A 58 8.88 13.73 0.19
C ASP A 58 7.41 13.28 0.10
N GLY A 59 7.10 12.12 0.68
CA GLY A 59 5.76 11.64 0.99
C GLY A 59 5.59 11.35 2.48
N GLU A 60 4.40 11.64 3.00
CA GLU A 60 4.05 11.36 4.39
C GLU A 60 3.87 9.86 4.66
N THR A 61 4.02 9.45 5.92
CA THR A 61 3.67 8.10 6.35
C THR A 61 2.16 8.04 6.61
N SER A 62 1.38 7.66 5.62
CA SER A 62 -0.09 7.63 5.69
C SER A 62 -0.69 6.44 4.94
N ALA A 63 -1.98 6.17 5.15
CA ALA A 63 -2.65 5.06 4.48
C ALA A 63 -2.69 5.25 2.97
N ALA A 64 -2.77 6.49 2.49
CA ALA A 64 -2.75 6.82 1.06
C ALA A 64 -1.36 6.74 0.42
N ASN A 65 -0.29 6.61 1.22
CA ASN A 65 1.09 6.53 0.70
C ASN A 65 1.79 5.20 1.03
N LEU A 66 1.27 4.38 1.94
CA LEU A 66 1.83 3.06 2.25
C LEU A 66 1.12 1.95 1.49
N ALA A 67 1.88 1.06 0.87
CA ALA A 67 1.38 -0.18 0.26
C ALA A 67 2.14 -1.40 0.80
N GLY A 68 1.41 -2.50 1.03
CA GLY A 68 1.97 -3.77 1.49
C GLY A 68 2.53 -4.62 0.33
N PHE A 69 3.80 -4.98 0.42
CA PHE A 69 4.45 -5.87 -0.53
C PHE A 69 4.94 -7.16 0.14
N CYS A 70 5.20 -8.19 -0.66
CA CYS A 70 6.07 -9.27 -0.22
C CYS A 70 7.53 -8.83 -0.37
N THR A 71 8.43 -9.41 0.42
CA THR A 71 9.86 -9.06 0.45
C THR A 71 10.51 -9.02 -0.95
N SER A 72 10.16 -9.94 -1.85
CA SER A 72 10.70 -9.93 -3.22
C SER A 72 10.30 -8.69 -4.01
N HIS A 73 9.04 -8.26 -3.95
CA HIS A 73 8.57 -7.09 -4.67
C HIS A 73 8.89 -5.79 -3.96
N HIS A 74 8.99 -5.79 -2.63
CA HIS A 74 9.51 -4.64 -1.89
C HIS A 74 10.94 -4.31 -2.34
N ARG A 75 11.82 -5.32 -2.33
CA ARG A 75 13.19 -5.17 -2.85
C ARG A 75 13.20 -4.78 -4.33
N GLY A 76 12.36 -5.42 -5.14
CA GLY A 76 12.23 -5.13 -6.57
C GLY A 76 11.88 -3.66 -6.84
N LYS A 77 10.93 -3.08 -6.09
CA LYS A 77 10.55 -1.67 -6.22
C LYS A 77 11.73 -0.72 -6.02
N HIS A 78 12.66 -1.04 -5.12
CA HIS A 78 13.84 -0.21 -4.85
C HIS A 78 14.99 -0.43 -5.84
N GLN A 79 15.06 -1.61 -6.46
CA GLN A 79 16.21 -2.03 -7.27
C GLN A 79 15.94 -1.98 -8.77
N ALA A 80 14.69 -1.92 -9.21
CA ALA A 80 14.30 -1.93 -10.61
C ALA A 80 14.04 -0.50 -11.13
N PRO A 81 14.98 0.12 -11.87
CA PRO A 81 14.80 1.46 -12.40
C PRO A 81 13.69 1.51 -13.46
N GLY A 82 13.06 2.69 -13.59
CA GLY A 82 12.04 2.96 -14.61
C GLY A 82 10.63 2.43 -14.29
N TRP A 83 10.45 1.75 -13.15
CA TRP A 83 9.13 1.37 -12.66
C TRP A 83 8.48 2.52 -11.89
N HIS A 84 7.23 2.81 -12.20
CA HIS A 84 6.46 3.85 -11.51
C HIS A 84 5.31 3.21 -10.71
N HIS A 85 5.04 3.76 -9.53
CA HIS A 85 3.97 3.31 -8.64
C HIS A 85 3.16 4.53 -8.22
N GLU A 86 1.84 4.43 -8.29
CA GLU A 86 0.90 5.46 -7.84
C GLU A 86 -0.18 4.82 -6.98
N LEU A 87 -0.43 5.40 -5.81
CA LEU A 87 -1.45 4.93 -4.87
C LEU A 87 -2.42 6.06 -4.58
N THR A 88 -3.69 5.80 -4.80
CA THR A 88 -4.78 6.75 -4.54
C THR A 88 -5.37 6.54 -3.14
N PRO A 89 -6.10 7.53 -2.59
CA PRO A 89 -6.63 7.45 -1.23
C PRO A 89 -7.60 6.30 -0.95
N ASP A 90 -8.26 5.77 -1.98
CA ASP A 90 -9.11 4.57 -1.91
C ASP A 90 -8.30 3.26 -1.84
N GLY A 91 -6.98 3.32 -1.99
CA GLY A 91 -6.06 2.17 -1.93
C GLY A 91 -5.80 1.50 -3.28
N THR A 92 -6.28 2.09 -4.39
CA THR A 92 -6.00 1.62 -5.74
C THR A 92 -4.54 1.89 -6.08
N LEU A 93 -3.78 0.83 -6.40
CA LEU A 93 -2.37 0.90 -6.76
C LEU A 93 -2.21 0.65 -8.26
N THR A 94 -1.70 1.65 -8.96
CA THR A 94 -1.27 1.55 -10.36
C THR A 94 0.24 1.35 -10.41
N VAL A 95 0.68 0.33 -11.16
CA VAL A 95 2.10 0.08 -11.43
C VAL A 95 2.33 0.18 -12.92
N THR A 96 3.30 1.01 -13.32
CA THR A 96 3.71 1.21 -14.71
C THR A 96 5.11 0.63 -14.92
N THR A 97 5.25 -0.24 -15.91
CA THR A 97 6.54 -0.82 -16.30
C THR A 97 7.42 0.22 -17.02
N PRO A 98 8.74 -0.01 -17.15
CA PRO A 98 9.62 0.86 -17.93
C PRO A 98 9.22 0.99 -19.41
N THR A 99 8.48 0.01 -19.94
CA THR A 99 7.97 0.02 -21.32
C THR A 99 6.60 0.71 -21.45
N GLY A 100 6.07 1.26 -20.35
CA GLY A 100 4.79 1.99 -20.32
C GLY A 100 3.55 1.12 -20.14
N LEU A 101 3.68 -0.20 -19.89
CA LEU A 101 2.53 -1.05 -19.59
C LEU A 101 2.02 -0.73 -18.18
N THR A 102 0.71 -0.54 -18.04
CA THR A 102 0.07 -0.28 -16.75
C THR A 102 -0.72 -1.49 -16.27
N ALA A 103 -0.69 -1.73 -14.97
CA ALA A 103 -1.54 -2.71 -14.31
C ALA A 103 -2.00 -2.17 -12.96
N VAL A 104 -3.26 -2.46 -12.62
CA VAL A 104 -3.94 -1.91 -11.46
C VAL A 104 -4.27 -3.03 -10.48
N THR A 105 -4.17 -2.73 -9.19
CA THR A 105 -4.75 -3.56 -8.15
C THR A 105 -5.62 -2.71 -7.25
N GLU A 106 -6.76 -3.25 -6.82
CA GLU A 106 -7.66 -2.59 -5.87
C GLU A 106 -7.66 -3.37 -4.55
N PRO A 107 -7.87 -2.70 -3.41
CA PRO A 107 -8.08 -3.40 -2.15
C PRO A 107 -9.31 -4.29 -2.28
N PRO A 108 -9.30 -5.48 -1.67
CA PRO A 108 -10.50 -6.28 -1.64
C PRO A 108 -11.62 -5.56 -0.86
N PRO A 109 -12.90 -5.75 -1.25
CA PRO A 109 -14.03 -5.16 -0.54
C PRO A 109 -14.04 -5.59 0.93
N TYR A 110 -14.45 -4.66 1.80
CA TYR A 110 -14.57 -4.85 3.25
C TYR A 110 -15.88 -5.53 3.64
#